data_AF-A0A8C3T3B6-F1
#
_entry.id   AF-A0A8C3T3B6-F1
#
_cell.length_a   1.000
_cell.length_b   1.000
_cell.length_c   1.000
_cell.angle_alpha   90.00
_cell.angle_beta   90.00
_cell.angle_gamma   90.00
#
_symmetry.space_group_name_H-M   'P 1'
#
loop_
_entity.id
_entity.type
_entity.pdbx_description
1 polymer ?
#
loop_
_entity_poly.entity_id
_entity_poly.type
_entity_poly.pdbx_seq_one_letter_code
_entity_poly.pdbx_strand_id
1 'polypeptide(L)'
;MSVLNFVVRRHLGNNETVKAKEELIFHCGFRRFRASPLYSQHSSADKHKLERFLRPDAALVVTVYAPITFPPASVLLFKQRSNGMHDLMATGFLLSVDPDRIIIKRLVLSGHPFKIFTKTAVVRYMFFNREDVLWFKPVELRTKWGRRGHITEPLGTHGHMKCHFDGQLKSQDTVLLNLYKRVFPKWTYDPHVPEPVPWVRNEQQLPVQEVEME
;
A
#
# COMPACT_ATOMS: atom_id res chain seq x y z
N MET A 1 -16.13 -15.13 -11.28
CA MET A 1 -15.27 -14.37 -10.34
C MET A 1 -14.56 -13.28 -11.14
N SER A 2 -14.38 -12.08 -10.58
CA SER A 2 -13.64 -10.99 -11.22
C SER A 2 -12.87 -10.17 -10.16
N VAL A 3 -12.22 -9.10 -10.59
CA VAL A 3 -11.60 -8.10 -9.71
C VAL A 3 -12.62 -7.00 -9.45
N LEU A 4 -13.01 -6.83 -8.19
CA LEU A 4 -13.92 -5.77 -7.77
C LEU A 4 -13.11 -4.59 -7.23
N ASN A 5 -13.50 -3.39 -7.66
CA ASN A 5 -12.92 -2.13 -7.21
C ASN A 5 -13.97 -1.34 -6.43
N PHE A 6 -13.68 -1.03 -5.17
CA PHE A 6 -14.58 -0.29 -4.27
C PHE A 6 -13.94 1.04 -3.90
N VAL A 7 -14.69 2.14 -3.93
CA VAL A 7 -14.26 3.42 -3.35
C VAL A 7 -14.73 3.46 -1.91
N VAL A 8 -13.79 3.55 -0.98
CA VAL A 8 -14.08 3.51 0.45
C VAL A 8 -13.42 4.67 1.17
N ARG A 9 -14.09 5.16 2.21
CA ARG A 9 -13.56 6.12 3.17
C ARG A 9 -13.54 5.47 4.53
N ARG A 10 -12.46 5.71 5.27
CA ARG A 10 -12.32 5.20 6.63
C ARG A 10 -13.39 5.79 7.55
N HIS A 11 -13.95 4.96 8.41
CA HIS A 11 -14.90 5.36 9.43
C HIS A 11 -14.18 6.11 10.56
N LEU A 12 -14.71 7.27 10.96
CA LEU A 12 -14.08 8.15 11.95
C LEU A 12 -14.06 7.56 13.36
N GLY A 13 -14.97 6.63 13.67
CA GLY A 13 -15.06 6.01 14.99
C GLY A 13 -13.95 5.01 15.30
N ASN A 14 -13.16 4.58 14.30
CA ASN A 14 -12.08 3.62 14.52
C ASN A 14 -10.70 4.18 14.13
N ASN A 15 -9.83 4.27 15.14
CA ASN A 15 -8.47 4.78 15.02
C ASN A 15 -7.41 3.71 14.72
N GLU A 16 -7.81 2.44 14.60
CA GLU A 16 -6.91 1.35 14.25
C GLU A 16 -6.33 1.48 12.84
N THR A 17 -5.02 1.26 12.71
CA THR A 17 -4.33 1.27 11.41
C THR A 17 -4.46 -0.08 10.72
N VAL A 18 -5.22 -0.14 9.63
CA VAL A 18 -5.35 -1.38 8.84
C VAL A 18 -4.28 -1.43 7.75
N LYS A 19 -3.53 -2.53 7.68
CA LYS A 19 -2.49 -2.76 6.67
C LYS A 19 -3.11 -3.29 5.37
N ALA A 20 -2.47 -3.00 4.24
CA ALA A 20 -2.82 -3.65 2.99
C ALA A 20 -2.53 -5.16 3.06
N LYS A 21 -3.36 -5.98 2.42
CA LYS A 21 -3.34 -7.47 2.45
C LYS A 21 -3.68 -8.10 3.79
N GLU A 22 -4.12 -7.31 4.76
CA GLU A 22 -4.77 -7.83 5.96
C GLU A 22 -6.15 -8.37 5.57
N GLU A 23 -6.61 -9.41 6.26
CA GLU A 23 -7.93 -9.97 5.99
C GLU A 23 -9.02 -9.07 6.58
N LEU A 24 -10.02 -8.78 5.76
CA LEU A 24 -11.20 -8.00 6.16
C LEU A 24 -12.46 -8.72 5.74
N ILE A 25 -13.53 -8.45 6.48
CA ILE A 25 -14.87 -8.89 6.15
C ILE A 25 -15.52 -7.80 5.29
N PHE A 26 -15.97 -8.20 4.11
CA PHE A 26 -16.66 -7.36 3.15
C PHE A 26 -18.15 -7.63 3.20
N HIS A 27 -18.92 -6.57 3.35
CA HIS A 27 -20.34 -6.57 3.00
C HIS A 27 -20.46 -5.80 1.70
N CYS A 28 -20.74 -6.48 0.58
CA CYS A 28 -20.92 -5.87 -0.73
C CYS A 28 -22.36 -6.14 -1.20
N GLY A 29 -23.23 -5.14 -1.07
CA GLY A 29 -24.68 -5.32 -1.22
C GLY A 29 -25.18 -6.42 -0.28
N PHE A 30 -25.77 -7.48 -0.86
CA PHE A 30 -26.30 -8.63 -0.12
C PHE A 30 -25.26 -9.70 0.23
N ARG A 31 -24.01 -9.57 -0.23
CA ARG A 31 -22.96 -10.59 -0.03
C ARG A 31 -22.06 -10.25 1.14
N ARG A 32 -21.77 -11.27 1.94
CA ARG A 32 -20.78 -11.25 3.03
C ARG A 32 -19.66 -12.23 2.68
N PHE A 33 -18.41 -11.82 2.80
CA PHE A 33 -17.25 -12.69 2.57
C PHE A 33 -16.01 -12.10 3.23
N ARG A 34 -14.99 -12.93 3.45
CA ARG A 34 -13.66 -12.49 3.89
C ARG A 34 -12.71 -12.44 2.70
N ALA A 35 -11.85 -11.44 2.66
CA ALA A 35 -10.80 -11.35 1.66
C ALA A 35 -9.68 -10.39 2.07
N SER A 36 -8.53 -10.47 1.40
CA SER A 36 -7.36 -9.61 1.66
C SER A 36 -7.20 -8.54 0.56
N PRO A 37 -7.66 -7.30 0.78
CA PRO A 37 -7.62 -6.26 -0.23
C PRO A 37 -6.23 -5.65 -0.48
N LEU A 38 -6.11 -5.02 -1.65
CA LEU A 38 -5.13 -3.97 -1.89
C LEU A 38 -5.77 -2.60 -1.82
N TYR A 39 -5.06 -1.64 -1.22
CA TYR A 39 -5.45 -0.24 -1.20
C TYR A 39 -4.69 0.53 -2.27
N SER A 40 -5.39 1.34 -3.05
CA SER A 40 -4.80 2.20 -4.07
C SER A 40 -5.40 3.60 -4.01
N GLN A 41 -4.66 4.57 -4.56
CA GLN A 41 -5.16 5.94 -4.65
C GLN A 41 -6.36 6.01 -5.61
N HIS A 42 -7.36 6.82 -5.23
CA HIS A 42 -8.45 7.19 -6.11
C HIS A 42 -8.00 8.36 -7.00
N SER A 43 -7.58 8.04 -8.22
CA SER A 43 -7.09 8.98 -9.24
C SER A 43 -7.72 8.66 -10.58
N SER A 44 -7.79 9.64 -11.48
CA SER A 44 -8.33 9.48 -12.84
C SER A 44 -7.34 8.89 -13.85
N ALA A 45 -6.06 8.78 -13.51
CA ALA A 45 -5.03 8.17 -14.36
C ALA A 45 -5.05 6.64 -14.28
N ASP A 46 -4.56 5.94 -15.31
CA ASP A 46 -4.60 4.47 -15.41
C ASP A 46 -3.72 3.72 -14.38
N LYS A 47 -2.71 4.42 -13.84
CA LYS A 47 -1.71 3.87 -12.93
C LYS A 47 -1.98 4.35 -11.52
N HIS A 48 -2.37 3.43 -10.64
CA HIS A 48 -2.74 3.77 -9.27
C HIS A 48 -1.65 3.36 -8.28
N LYS A 49 -1.17 4.33 -7.50
CA LYS A 49 -0.18 4.06 -6.45
C LYS A 49 -0.83 3.23 -5.34
N LEU A 50 -0.18 2.12 -4.97
CA LEU A 50 -0.53 1.33 -3.80
C LEU A 50 -0.33 2.16 -2.53
N GLU A 51 -1.32 2.16 -1.65
CA GLU A 51 -1.19 2.64 -0.28
C GLU A 51 -0.97 1.46 0.67
N ARG A 52 -0.04 1.62 1.61
CA ARG A 52 0.30 0.55 2.57
C ARG A 52 -0.74 0.40 3.68
N PHE A 53 -1.49 1.47 3.94
CA PHE A 53 -2.45 1.58 5.04
C PHE A 53 -3.71 2.30 4.58
N LEU A 54 -4.81 2.04 5.28
CA LEU A 54 -6.05 2.78 5.12
C LEU A 54 -5.95 4.17 5.80
N ARG A 55 -5.82 5.21 4.97
CA ARG A 55 -5.67 6.60 5.43
C ARG A 55 -7.03 7.15 5.93
N PRO A 56 -7.05 7.93 7.03
CA PRO A 56 -8.29 8.54 7.53
C PRO A 56 -8.79 9.68 6.64
N ASP A 57 -7.88 10.46 6.04
CA ASP A 57 -8.22 11.74 5.42
C ASP A 57 -8.62 11.65 3.94
N ALA A 58 -8.53 10.46 3.33
CA ALA A 58 -8.70 10.30 1.89
C ALA A 58 -9.54 9.07 1.56
N ALA A 59 -10.37 9.21 0.52
CA ALA A 59 -10.99 8.06 -0.13
C ALA A 59 -9.92 7.23 -0.84
N LEU A 60 -10.01 5.91 -0.69
CA LEU A 60 -9.10 4.94 -1.26
C LEU A 60 -9.89 3.93 -2.08
N VAL A 61 -9.25 3.38 -3.12
CA VAL A 61 -9.83 2.29 -3.89
C VAL A 61 -9.32 0.96 -3.34
N VAL A 62 -10.25 0.13 -2.90
CA VAL A 62 -10.02 -1.23 -2.43
C VAL A 62 -10.24 -2.19 -3.59
N THR A 63 -9.22 -2.99 -3.89
CA THR A 63 -9.26 -3.97 -4.99
C THR A 63 -9.09 -5.38 -4.45
N VAL A 64 -9.98 -6.29 -4.86
CA VAL A 64 -10.01 -7.68 -4.38
C VAL A 64 -10.61 -8.63 -5.41
N TYR A 65 -10.29 -9.92 -5.32
CA TYR A 65 -10.99 -10.97 -6.07
C TYR A 65 -12.29 -11.34 -5.34
N ALA A 66 -13.42 -11.22 -6.02
CA ALA A 66 -14.73 -11.55 -5.47
C ALA A 66 -15.75 -11.89 -6.60
N PRO A 67 -16.91 -12.47 -6.26
CA PRO A 67 -18.00 -12.65 -7.21
C PRO A 67 -18.49 -11.31 -7.75
N ILE A 68 -18.78 -11.25 -9.06
CA ILE A 68 -19.20 -10.01 -9.73
C ILE A 68 -20.52 -9.49 -9.15
N THR A 69 -20.52 -8.22 -8.72
CA THR A 69 -21.70 -7.44 -8.36
C THR A 69 -21.85 -6.32 -9.37
N PHE A 70 -23.06 -6.02 -9.83
CA PHE A 70 -23.28 -4.86 -10.69
C PHE A 70 -23.43 -3.58 -9.82
N PRO A 71 -22.75 -2.48 -10.16
CA PRO A 71 -22.99 -1.19 -9.52
C PRO A 71 -24.41 -0.67 -9.81
N PRO A 72 -25.02 0.13 -8.92
CA PRO A 72 -24.49 0.59 -7.62
C PRO A 72 -24.71 -0.44 -6.51
N ALA A 73 -23.69 -0.69 -5.69
CA ALA A 73 -23.79 -1.50 -4.48
C ALA A 73 -23.04 -0.83 -3.33
N SER A 74 -23.67 -0.72 -2.16
CA SER A 74 -23.01 -0.23 -0.95
C SER A 74 -22.00 -1.26 -0.43
N VAL A 75 -20.92 -0.75 0.16
CA VAL A 75 -19.81 -1.58 0.64
C VAL A 75 -19.42 -1.17 2.04
N LEU A 76 -19.36 -2.13 2.96
CA LEU A 76 -18.85 -1.96 4.32
C LEU A 76 -17.68 -2.91 4.53
N LEU A 77 -16.65 -2.41 5.20
CA LEU A 77 -15.46 -3.19 5.55
C LEU A 77 -15.40 -3.29 7.06
N PHE A 78 -15.33 -4.52 7.55
CA PHE A 78 -15.17 -4.82 8.97
C PHE A 78 -13.85 -5.54 9.22
N LYS A 79 -13.28 -5.32 10.40
CA LYS A 79 -12.20 -6.15 10.93
C LYS A 79 -12.73 -6.98 12.09
N GLN A 80 -12.37 -8.25 12.12
CA GLN A 80 -12.68 -9.14 13.22
C GLN A 80 -11.65 -8.93 14.34
N ARG A 81 -12.09 -8.63 15.56
CA ARG A 81 -11.25 -8.66 16.78
C ARG A 81 -11.05 -10.09 17.26
N SER A 82 -10.10 -10.31 18.18
CA SER A 82 -9.88 -11.59 18.86
C SER A 82 -11.15 -12.17 19.47
N ASN A 83 -12.03 -11.32 20.00
CA ASN A 83 -13.24 -11.72 20.72
C ASN A 83 -14.42 -12.03 19.78
N GLY A 84 -14.20 -12.04 18.46
CA GLY A 84 -15.26 -12.26 17.47
C GLY A 84 -16.12 -11.02 17.14
N MET A 85 -15.86 -9.87 17.77
CA MET A 85 -16.54 -8.62 17.45
C MET A 85 -16.10 -8.08 16.09
N HIS A 86 -17.04 -7.52 15.33
CA HIS A 86 -16.77 -6.88 14.04
C HIS A 86 -16.75 -5.37 14.18
N ASP A 87 -15.59 -4.76 13.97
CA ASP A 87 -15.46 -3.31 13.98
C ASP A 87 -15.56 -2.73 12.58
N LEU A 88 -16.41 -1.71 12.42
CA LEU A 88 -16.54 -0.98 11.17
C LEU A 88 -15.25 -0.17 10.90
N MET A 89 -14.54 -0.54 9.84
CA MET A 89 -13.30 0.12 9.41
C MET A 89 -13.56 1.20 8.37
N ALA A 90 -14.38 0.89 7.37
CA ALA A 90 -14.65 1.79 6.26
C ALA A 90 -16.02 1.58 5.66
N THR A 91 -16.54 2.66 5.10
CA THR A 91 -17.80 2.71 4.38
C THR A 91 -17.53 3.20 2.96
N GLY A 92 -18.31 2.72 2.00
CA GLY A 92 -18.09 3.05 0.61
C GLY A 92 -19.11 2.42 -0.32
N PHE A 93 -18.74 2.37 -1.59
CA PHE A 93 -19.57 1.82 -2.64
C PHE A 93 -18.70 1.13 -3.69
N LEU A 94 -19.32 0.26 -4.47
CA LEU A 94 -18.71 -0.38 -5.62
C LEU A 94 -18.55 0.62 -6.76
N LEU A 95 -17.29 0.81 -7.20
CA LEU A 95 -16.94 1.70 -8.28
C LEU A 95 -17.11 0.99 -9.63
N SER A 96 -16.36 -0.09 -9.81
CA SER A 96 -16.27 -0.81 -11.08
C SER A 96 -15.82 -2.24 -10.84
N VAL A 97 -16.10 -3.11 -11.82
CA VAL A 97 -15.67 -4.50 -11.81
C VAL A 97 -14.81 -4.74 -13.04
N ASP A 98 -13.52 -4.45 -12.90
CA ASP A 98 -12.54 -4.47 -13.98
C ASP A 98 -11.17 -4.98 -13.47
N PRO A 99 -10.59 -6.01 -14.11
CA PRO A 99 -9.24 -6.50 -13.79
C PRO A 99 -8.13 -5.62 -14.38
N ASP A 100 -8.48 -4.71 -15.29
CA ASP A 100 -7.53 -3.91 -16.06
C ASP A 100 -6.89 -2.78 -15.25
N ARG A 101 -7.57 -2.31 -14.19
CA ARG A 101 -7.04 -1.31 -13.25
C ARG A 101 -5.66 -1.70 -12.72
N ILE A 102 -4.65 -0.88 -13.04
CA ILE A 102 -3.25 -1.19 -12.69
C ILE A 102 -2.89 -0.60 -11.32
N ILE A 103 -2.57 -1.48 -10.37
CA ILE A 103 -2.05 -1.09 -9.05
C ILE A 103 -0.54 -1.24 -9.03
N ILE A 104 0.16 -0.17 -8.66
CA ILE A 104 1.63 -0.10 -8.68
C ILE A 104 2.16 0.15 -7.28
N LYS A 105 3.03 -0.75 -6.80
CA LYS A 105 3.80 -0.57 -5.57
C LYS A 105 5.08 0.18 -5.88
N ARG A 106 5.25 1.35 -5.24
CA ARG A 106 6.50 2.11 -5.24
C ARG A 106 7.46 1.60 -4.16
N LEU A 107 8.73 1.43 -4.51
CA LEU A 107 9.85 1.23 -3.60
C LEU A 107 10.84 2.38 -3.80
N VAL A 108 11.34 2.95 -2.70
CA VAL A 108 12.25 4.09 -2.74
C VAL A 108 13.57 3.65 -2.12
N LEU A 109 14.64 3.64 -2.93
CA LEU A 109 16.00 3.43 -2.45
C LEU A 109 16.60 4.78 -2.09
N SER A 110 17.29 4.86 -0.96
CA SER A 110 17.90 6.09 -0.47
C SER A 110 19.42 6.01 -0.53
N GLY A 111 20.05 7.07 -1.02
CA GLY A 111 21.49 7.26 -1.02
C GLY A 111 21.88 8.59 -0.39
N HIS A 112 23.10 8.65 0.13
CA HIS A 112 23.66 9.85 0.73
C HIS A 112 24.71 10.47 -0.21
N PRO A 113 24.64 11.77 -0.54
CA PRO A 113 25.69 12.45 -1.29
C PRO A 113 26.96 12.55 -0.44
N PHE A 114 28.12 12.16 -0.98
CA PHE A 114 29.39 12.16 -0.26
C PHE A 114 30.32 13.26 -0.76
N LYS A 115 30.62 13.29 -2.06
CA LYS A 115 31.42 14.35 -2.70
C LYS A 115 30.50 15.13 -3.64
N ILE A 116 30.39 16.43 -3.42
CA ILE A 116 29.48 17.30 -4.17
C ILE A 116 30.30 18.29 -4.98
N PHE A 117 30.06 18.30 -6.29
CA PHE A 117 30.54 19.31 -7.22
C PHE A 117 29.35 20.15 -7.71
N THR A 118 29.59 21.06 -8.66
CA THR A 118 28.57 22.00 -9.15
C THR A 118 27.34 21.32 -9.74
N LYS A 119 27.50 20.33 -10.63
CA LYS A 119 26.41 19.55 -11.25
C LYS A 119 26.56 18.03 -11.14
N THR A 120 27.61 17.58 -10.49
CA THR A 120 27.87 16.14 -10.29
C THR A 120 28.07 15.85 -8.82
N ALA A 121 27.60 14.71 -8.36
CA ALA A 121 27.83 14.26 -7.00
C ALA A 121 28.13 12.75 -6.98
N VAL A 122 28.99 12.34 -6.05
CA VAL A 122 29.19 10.93 -5.73
C VAL A 122 28.23 10.54 -4.63
N VAL A 123 27.40 9.52 -4.89
CA VAL A 123 26.40 9.00 -3.95
C VAL A 123 26.86 7.65 -3.40
N ARG A 124 26.66 7.43 -2.10
CA ARG A 124 26.95 6.18 -1.38
C ARG A 124 25.73 5.64 -0.65
N TYR A 125 25.79 4.37 -0.24
CA TYR A 125 24.76 3.65 0.52
C TYR A 125 23.41 3.47 -0.19
N MET A 126 23.30 3.82 -1.48
CA MET A 126 22.12 3.44 -2.28
C MET A 126 22.20 2.00 -2.76
N PHE A 127 23.40 1.58 -3.17
CA PHE A 127 23.74 0.24 -3.62
C PHE A 127 25.02 -0.21 -2.92
N PHE A 128 25.26 -1.51 -2.91
CA PHE A 128 26.48 -2.11 -2.35
C PHE A 128 27.34 -2.79 -3.42
N ASN A 129 26.75 -3.24 -4.54
CA ASN A 129 27.47 -3.86 -5.63
C ASN A 129 27.56 -2.92 -6.85
N ARG A 130 28.63 -3.09 -7.64
CA ARG A 130 28.82 -2.38 -8.92
C ARG A 130 27.76 -2.75 -9.96
N GLU A 131 27.36 -4.01 -10.00
CA GLU A 131 26.38 -4.54 -10.96
C GLU A 131 24.99 -3.91 -10.77
N ASP A 132 24.58 -3.70 -9.52
CA ASP A 132 23.31 -3.03 -9.20
C ASP A 132 23.27 -1.60 -9.78
N VAL A 133 24.37 -0.85 -9.65
CA VAL A 133 24.47 0.50 -10.20
C VAL A 133 24.34 0.49 -11.73
N LEU A 134 24.96 -0.49 -12.40
CA LEU A 134 24.86 -0.64 -13.85
C LEU A 134 23.45 -1.02 -14.28
N TRP A 135 22.80 -1.93 -13.56
CA TRP A 135 21.42 -2.35 -13.81
C TRP A 135 20.43 -1.19 -13.69
N PHE A 136 20.55 -0.39 -12.63
CA PHE A 136 19.66 0.75 -12.36
C PHE A 136 20.09 2.06 -13.02
N LYS A 137 21.13 2.05 -13.87
CA LYS A 137 21.63 3.23 -14.59
C LYS A 137 20.55 4.00 -15.39
N PRO A 138 19.59 3.34 -16.07
CA PRO A 138 18.56 4.04 -16.84
C PRO A 138 17.51 4.76 -15.98
N VAL A 139 17.49 4.55 -14.67
CA VAL A 139 16.45 5.08 -13.78
C VAL A 139 16.79 6.51 -13.35
N GLU A 140 15.79 7.39 -13.39
CA GLU A 140 15.91 8.78 -12.92
C GLU A 140 16.04 8.84 -11.38
N LEU A 141 16.99 9.65 -10.92
CA LEU A 141 17.19 10.01 -9.52
C LEU A 141 16.43 11.29 -9.20
N ARG A 142 15.88 11.34 -7.98
CA ARG A 142 15.26 12.54 -7.43
C ARG A 142 15.80 12.80 -6.03
N THR A 143 15.98 14.06 -5.64
CA THR A 143 16.37 14.39 -4.26
C THR A 143 15.17 14.87 -3.45
N LYS A 144 15.30 14.88 -2.12
CA LYS A 144 14.26 15.42 -1.22
C LYS A 144 14.00 16.90 -1.49
N TRP A 145 15.04 17.63 -1.86
CA TRP A 145 14.98 19.07 -2.17
C TRP A 145 14.58 19.36 -3.63
N GLY A 146 14.10 18.36 -4.36
CA GLY A 146 13.48 18.54 -5.68
C GLY A 146 14.45 18.54 -6.87
N ARG A 147 15.74 18.24 -6.66
CA ARG A 147 16.69 18.05 -7.76
C ARG A 147 16.41 16.77 -8.52
N ARG A 148 16.73 16.77 -9.81
CA ARG A 148 16.57 15.62 -10.72
C ARG A 148 17.90 15.28 -11.36
N GLY A 149 18.15 14.00 -11.56
CA GLY A 149 19.43 13.52 -12.05
C GLY A 149 19.40 12.10 -12.54
N HIS A 150 20.56 11.61 -12.97
CA HIS A 150 20.74 10.23 -13.42
C HIS A 150 22.14 9.74 -13.05
N ILE A 151 22.31 8.42 -13.05
CA ILE A 151 23.60 7.77 -12.77
C ILE A 151 24.47 7.89 -14.02
N THR A 152 25.70 8.39 -13.88
CA THR A 152 26.65 8.47 -15.00
C THR A 152 27.51 7.20 -15.05
N GLU A 153 28.19 6.88 -13.95
CA GLU A 153 29.13 5.77 -13.88
C GLU A 153 29.25 5.21 -12.45
N PRO A 154 29.43 3.89 -12.30
CA PRO A 154 29.80 3.29 -11.02
C PRO A 154 31.28 3.52 -10.70
N LEU A 155 31.56 3.84 -9.44
CA LEU A 155 32.88 4.06 -8.89
C LEU A 155 33.27 2.88 -7.97
N GLY A 156 34.39 2.22 -8.27
CA GLY A 156 34.87 1.07 -7.49
C GLY A 156 33.92 -0.13 -7.48
N THR A 157 33.97 -0.90 -6.39
CA THR A 157 33.22 -2.14 -6.17
C THR A 157 32.05 -1.99 -5.19
N HIS A 158 32.14 -1.07 -4.23
CA HIS A 158 31.19 -0.90 -3.11
C HIS A 158 29.89 -0.13 -3.44
N GLY A 159 29.45 -0.14 -4.70
CA GLY A 159 28.20 0.52 -5.11
C GLY A 159 28.23 2.05 -4.99
N HIS A 160 29.42 2.67 -4.94
CA HIS A 160 29.55 4.11 -5.13
C HIS A 160 29.23 4.45 -6.58
N MET A 161 28.60 5.60 -6.79
CA MET A 161 28.21 6.01 -8.12
C MET A 161 28.34 7.51 -8.27
N LYS A 162 28.79 7.93 -9.44
CA LYS A 162 28.76 9.32 -9.85
C LYS A 162 27.43 9.57 -10.52
N CYS A 163 26.80 10.67 -10.13
CA CYS A 163 25.50 11.07 -10.61
C CYS A 163 25.59 12.51 -11.13
N HIS A 164 24.86 12.78 -12.21
CA HIS A 164 24.67 14.12 -12.74
C HIS A 164 23.31 14.64 -12.31
N PHE A 165 23.24 15.92 -11.93
CA PHE A 165 22.03 16.59 -11.49
C PHE A 165 21.84 17.93 -12.21
N ASP A 166 20.60 18.39 -12.26
CA ASP A 166 20.19 19.68 -12.83
C ASP A 166 20.86 20.89 -12.15
N GLY A 167 21.16 20.77 -10.85
CA GLY A 167 21.86 21.79 -10.08
C GLY A 167 22.69 21.22 -8.93
N GLN A 168 23.32 22.12 -8.17
CA GLN A 168 24.18 21.73 -7.05
C GLN A 168 23.36 21.13 -5.90
N LEU A 169 23.82 20.00 -5.38
CA LEU A 169 23.22 19.34 -4.21
C LEU A 169 23.66 20.02 -2.92
N LYS A 170 22.79 19.98 -1.91
CA LYS A 170 23.18 20.33 -0.53
C LYS A 170 23.78 19.09 0.14
N SER A 171 24.73 19.30 1.06
CA SER A 171 25.34 18.21 1.84
C SER A 171 24.31 17.40 2.64
N GLN A 172 23.28 18.07 3.17
CA GLN A 172 22.17 17.47 3.92
C GLN A 172 21.07 16.82 3.04
N ASP A 173 21.22 16.84 1.72
CA ASP A 173 20.21 16.28 0.82
C ASP A 173 20.25 14.74 0.84
N THR A 174 19.15 14.10 0.49
CA THR A 174 19.08 12.64 0.30
C THR A 174 18.67 12.36 -1.12
N VAL A 175 19.45 11.55 -1.82
CA VAL A 175 19.16 11.11 -3.18
C VAL A 175 18.25 9.88 -3.09
N LEU A 176 17.19 9.87 -3.89
CA LEU A 176 16.15 8.86 -3.89
C LEU A 176 16.01 8.28 -5.30
N LEU A 177 15.88 6.97 -5.40
CA LEU A 177 15.58 6.27 -6.63
C LEU A 177 14.23 5.56 -6.48
N ASN A 178 13.28 5.88 -7.37
CA ASN A 178 11.93 5.33 -7.32
C ASN A 178 11.81 4.13 -8.26
N LEU A 179 11.56 2.95 -7.70
CA LEU A 179 11.24 1.73 -8.42
C LEU A 179 9.75 1.43 -8.31
N TYR A 180 9.20 0.84 -9.37
CA TYR A 180 7.78 0.55 -9.49
C TYR A 180 7.57 -0.89 -9.94
N LYS A 181 6.61 -1.58 -9.32
CA LYS A 181 6.15 -2.89 -9.79
C LYS A 181 4.64 -2.99 -9.72
N ARG A 182 4.01 -3.64 -10.70
CA ARG A 182 2.59 -3.99 -10.64
C ARG A 182 2.37 -5.01 -9.53
N VAL A 183 1.28 -4.86 -8.77
CA VAL A 183 0.91 -5.79 -7.70
C VAL A 183 -0.55 -6.16 -7.86
N PHE A 184 -0.84 -7.45 -7.70
CA PHE A 184 -2.18 -8.02 -7.76
C PHE A 184 -2.66 -8.42 -6.35
N PRO A 185 -3.98 -8.40 -6.10
CA PRO A 185 -4.53 -8.92 -4.85
C PRO A 185 -4.22 -10.42 -4.72
N LYS A 186 -4.31 -10.94 -3.48
CA LYS A 186 -4.21 -12.38 -3.24
C LYS A 186 -5.59 -13.01 -3.41
N TRP A 187 -5.63 -14.26 -3.86
CA TRP A 187 -6.86 -15.05 -3.85
C TRP A 187 -7.10 -15.60 -2.44
N THR A 188 -7.84 -14.85 -1.62
CA THR A 188 -8.20 -15.22 -0.24
C THR A 188 -9.70 -15.07 -0.02
N TYR A 189 -10.49 -15.27 -1.07
CA TYR A 189 -11.94 -15.20 -1.00
C TYR A 189 -12.48 -16.38 -0.20
N ASP A 190 -13.12 -16.09 0.93
CA ASP A 190 -13.85 -17.05 1.74
C ASP A 190 -15.31 -16.58 1.90
N PRO A 191 -16.30 -17.32 1.38
CA PRO A 191 -17.72 -17.03 1.60
C PRO A 191 -18.13 -17.08 3.07
N HIS A 192 -17.45 -17.89 3.89
CA HIS A 192 -17.82 -18.08 5.28
C HIS A 192 -17.38 -16.88 6.13
N VAL A 193 -18.35 -16.23 6.75
CA VAL A 193 -18.11 -15.15 7.71
C VAL A 193 -18.69 -15.60 9.06
N PRO A 194 -17.88 -15.71 10.12
CA PRO A 194 -18.37 -16.03 11.45
C PRO A 194 -19.47 -15.07 11.90
N GLU A 195 -20.42 -15.58 12.68
CA GLU A 195 -21.43 -14.73 13.28
C GLU A 195 -20.78 -13.82 14.33
N PRO A 196 -20.96 -12.49 14.25
CA PRO A 196 -20.38 -11.58 15.21
C PRO A 196 -21.07 -11.73 16.55
N VAL A 197 -20.28 -11.67 17.63
CA VAL A 197 -20.83 -11.41 18.95
C VAL A 197 -21.37 -9.96 19.02
N PRO A 198 -22.33 -9.67 19.92
CA PRO A 198 -22.88 -8.32 20.07
C PRO A 198 -21.78 -7.26 20.24
N TRP A 199 -21.89 -6.16 19.50
CA TRP A 199 -20.88 -5.12 19.56
C TRP A 199 -21.05 -4.29 20.84
N VAL A 200 -19.98 -4.16 21.62
CA VAL A 200 -19.93 -3.39 22.88
C VAL A 200 -18.81 -2.34 22.81
N ARG A 201 -19.08 -1.13 23.28
CA ARG A 201 -18.12 -0.01 23.19
C ARG A 201 -16.92 -0.14 24.13
N ASN A 202 -17.12 -0.75 25.30
CA ASN A 202 -16.12 -0.89 26.35
C ASN A 202 -15.69 -2.35 26.48
N GLU A 203 -14.39 -2.59 26.46
CA GLU A 203 -13.79 -3.86 26.87
C GLU A 203 -13.90 -3.98 28.40
N GLN A 204 -15.07 -4.33 28.90
CA GLN A 204 -15.06 -5.25 30.03
C GLN A 204 -14.81 -6.62 29.41
N GLN A 205 -13.69 -7.23 29.79
CA GLN A 205 -13.38 -8.62 29.46
C GLN A 205 -14.64 -9.44 29.70
N LEU A 206 -15.24 -9.98 28.63
CA LEU A 206 -16.16 -11.08 28.79
C LEU A 206 -15.34 -12.17 29.50
N PRO A 207 -15.76 -12.66 30.69
CA PRO A 207 -15.06 -13.75 31.33
C PRO A 207 -15.03 -14.90 30.31
N VAL A 208 -13.82 -15.40 30.05
CA VAL A 208 -13.63 -16.62 29.28
C VAL A 208 -14.51 -17.66 29.96
N GLN A 209 -15.58 -18.10 29.29
CA GLN A 209 -16.32 -19.27 29.75
C GLN A 209 -15.33 -20.43 29.67
N GLU A 210 -14.82 -20.85 30.83
CA GLU A 210 -14.17 -22.14 30.98
C GLU A 210 -15.17 -23.17 30.49
N VAL A 211 -14.85 -23.83 29.38
CA VAL A 211 -15.58 -25.00 28.92
C VAL A 211 -15.26 -26.08 29.93
N GLU A 212 -16.16 -26.31 30.89
CA GLU A 212 -16.14 -27.52 31.72
C GLU A 212 -16.25 -28.71 30.76
N MET A 213 -15.16 -29.46 30.64
CA MET A 213 -15.20 -30.80 30.06
C MET A 213 -15.72 -31.73 31.15
N GLU A 214 -16.97 -32.17 31.02
CA GLU A 214 -17.44 -33.43 31.62
C GLU A 214 -16.85 -34.62 30.86
#